data_AF-A0A938I6G9-F1
#
_entry.id   AF-A0A938I6G9-F1
#
_cell.length_a   1.000
_cell.length_b   1.000
_cell.length_c   1.000
_cell.angle_alpha   90.00
_cell.angle_beta   90.00
_cell.angle_gamma   90.00
#
_symmetry.space_group_name_H-M   'P 1'
#
loop_
_entity.id
_entity.type
_entity.pdbx_description
1 polymer ?
#
loop_
_entity_poly.entity_id
_entity_poly.type
_entity_poly.pdbx_seq_one_letter_code
_entity_poly.pdbx_strand_id
1 'polypeptide(L)'
;MRSSLIVLSLTLFVPGLLSAQDKPQPRTFRGAVDCLKCHTGGLPKAPDPLLAAAGFGENLTDDSWVLLDELKTWTASDRHLQAFTALKNDRSKRMGQLLGVEELHRDKRCLACHTAFPLSAMGDDPRLMSAELTKDLKVAQGVSCEGCHLPSGDAAGGSDAKGWFVPHANKEAWRFLSAKDKLDKFGFTNVRSASSRTRMCLSCHLGNVAEGKIVTHEMYAAGHPPLPGFELETFAQQMPKHWRDFHKKADGVREEFLKRNVDDLYGRDSFKLDNLHETNAVLVSAIVSLSENLKLASDLADERSTSPVAKPDFPELAQFECFACHHDLKDRSWRQRRALTGTPGRPLLRAWPTVLAKLALSRLHSDLQELSRRTQPIDKLLSDQPFGRRESWVEVVKPATDWLDQQALALERKPLSRDAGLALLRDIVAVADSEYWDYDSARQLVWATNVLRRELAGDSSSPAVRDVIATVAADLADVEKLFALNLLDGRKAEQEIPGSTKTREVTEVDLTKTLPPIADYDATVFREKFRKVSSKLTAK
;
A
#
# COMPACT_ATOMS: atom_id res chain seq x y z
N MET A 1 -41.28 11.43 43.99
CA MET A 1 -41.44 10.31 43.06
C MET A 1 -41.75 10.83 41.66
N ARG A 2 -40.73 10.96 40.79
CA ARG A 2 -40.87 10.97 39.32
C ARG A 2 -39.56 10.42 38.77
N SER A 3 -39.62 9.21 38.23
CA SER A 3 -38.51 8.51 37.61
C SER A 3 -38.43 8.92 36.14
N SER A 4 -37.26 9.42 35.72
CA SER A 4 -36.95 9.62 34.30
C SER A 4 -36.19 8.41 33.79
N LEU A 5 -36.80 7.63 32.90
CA LEU A 5 -36.12 6.60 32.11
C LEU A 5 -35.28 7.29 31.02
N ILE A 6 -33.98 7.02 31.02
CA ILE A 6 -33.07 7.29 29.90
C ILE A 6 -33.08 6.04 29.03
N VAL A 7 -33.62 6.17 27.81
CA VAL A 7 -33.53 5.12 26.78
C VAL A 7 -32.20 5.34 26.04
N LEU A 8 -31.24 4.45 26.29
CA LEU A 8 -29.96 4.39 25.59
C LEU A 8 -30.15 3.48 24.35
N SER A 9 -30.34 4.07 23.17
CA SER A 9 -30.34 3.30 21.92
C SER A 9 -28.91 2.91 21.55
N LEU A 10 -28.53 1.67 21.84
CA LEU A 10 -27.37 1.00 21.22
C LEU A 10 -27.75 0.60 19.79
N THR A 11 -27.23 1.30 18.79
CA THR A 11 -27.20 0.80 17.41
C THR A 11 -26.01 -0.16 17.25
N LEU A 12 -26.30 -1.45 17.38
CA LEU A 12 -25.41 -2.54 16.98
C LEU A 12 -25.28 -2.53 15.45
N PHE A 13 -24.09 -2.23 14.93
CA PHE A 13 -23.75 -2.42 13.52
C PHE A 13 -23.53 -3.92 13.27
N VAL A 14 -24.52 -4.58 12.66
CA VAL A 14 -24.35 -5.90 12.07
C VAL A 14 -23.96 -5.68 10.60
N PRO A 15 -22.76 -6.10 10.14
CA PRO A 15 -22.48 -6.11 8.71
C PRO A 15 -23.21 -7.31 8.10
N GLY A 16 -24.47 -7.09 7.75
CA GLY A 16 -25.27 -8.00 6.92
C GLY A 16 -25.28 -7.51 5.48
N LEU A 17 -24.90 -8.40 4.55
CA LEU A 17 -25.31 -8.45 3.15
C LEU A 17 -25.80 -7.12 2.55
N LEU A 18 -24.89 -6.36 1.94
CA LEU A 18 -25.25 -5.32 0.97
C LEU A 18 -26.19 -5.95 -0.07
N SER A 19 -27.38 -5.39 -0.23
CA SER A 19 -28.29 -5.72 -1.32
C SER A 19 -27.55 -5.58 -2.65
N ALA A 20 -27.94 -6.34 -3.69
CA ALA A 20 -27.38 -6.18 -5.03
C ALA A 20 -27.50 -4.73 -5.57
N GLN A 21 -28.39 -3.92 -4.99
CA GLN A 21 -28.56 -2.49 -5.29
C GLN A 21 -27.53 -1.57 -4.61
N ASP A 22 -26.83 -2.03 -3.56
CA ASP A 22 -25.88 -1.23 -2.79
C ASP A 22 -24.41 -1.46 -3.18
N LYS A 23 -24.15 -2.32 -4.18
CA LYS A 23 -22.79 -2.48 -4.72
C LYS A 23 -22.44 -1.27 -5.58
N PRO A 24 -21.30 -0.59 -5.35
CA PRO A 24 -20.85 0.48 -6.23
C PRO A 24 -20.83 0.00 -7.68
N GLN A 25 -21.57 0.70 -8.55
CA GLN A 25 -21.66 0.32 -9.96
C GLN A 25 -20.29 0.44 -10.63
N PRO A 26 -19.91 -0.48 -11.53
CA PRO A 26 -18.65 -0.40 -12.26
C PRO A 26 -18.55 0.92 -13.00
N ARG A 27 -17.45 1.65 -12.81
CA ARG A 27 -17.19 2.93 -13.48
C ARG A 27 -16.39 2.70 -14.76
N THR A 28 -16.63 3.52 -15.77
CA THR A 28 -15.92 3.41 -17.06
C THR A 28 -14.46 3.82 -16.90
N PHE A 29 -13.54 2.96 -17.36
CA PHE A 29 -12.11 3.26 -17.40
C PHE A 29 -11.77 4.11 -18.63
N ARG A 30 -11.20 5.30 -18.41
CA ARG A 30 -10.91 6.27 -19.49
C ARG A 30 -9.50 6.14 -20.06
N GLY A 31 -8.53 5.75 -19.25
CA GLY A 31 -7.11 5.62 -19.57
C GLY A 31 -6.32 6.92 -19.40
N ALA A 32 -4.99 6.78 -19.30
CA ALA A 32 -4.08 7.90 -19.04
C ALA A 32 -4.07 8.98 -20.14
N VAL A 33 -4.47 8.63 -21.37
CA VAL A 33 -4.56 9.55 -22.51
C VAL A 33 -5.54 10.68 -22.23
N ASP A 34 -6.63 10.43 -21.51
CA ASP A 34 -7.56 11.49 -21.13
C ASP A 34 -6.98 12.41 -20.05
N CYS A 35 -6.14 11.88 -19.15
CA CYS A 35 -5.43 12.67 -18.14
C CYS A 35 -4.34 13.58 -18.75
N LEU A 36 -3.72 13.15 -19.85
CA LEU A 36 -2.65 13.85 -20.58
C LEU A 36 -3.03 15.29 -20.95
N LYS A 37 -4.33 15.51 -21.22
CA LYS A 37 -4.89 16.79 -21.66
C LYS A 37 -4.64 17.94 -20.65
N CYS A 38 -4.50 17.64 -19.36
CA CYS A 38 -4.28 18.64 -18.32
C CYS A 38 -2.99 18.43 -17.51
N HIS A 39 -2.52 17.18 -17.37
CA HIS A 39 -1.47 16.81 -16.42
C HIS A 39 -0.07 16.66 -17.06
N THR A 40 0.23 17.42 -18.12
CA THR A 40 1.52 17.38 -18.84
C THR A 40 2.31 18.69 -18.83
N GLY A 41 1.67 19.82 -18.61
CA GLY A 41 2.30 21.13 -18.85
C GLY A 41 1.71 22.30 -18.08
N GLY A 42 0.83 22.03 -17.11
CA GLY A 42 0.04 23.08 -16.47
C GLY A 42 -1.29 23.33 -17.15
N LEU A 43 -2.19 23.96 -16.42
CA LEU A 43 -3.32 24.69 -16.99
C LEU A 43 -2.81 26.07 -17.46
N PRO A 44 -3.47 26.73 -18.42
CA PRO A 44 -3.07 28.06 -18.85
C PRO A 44 -3.01 29.03 -17.65
N LYS A 45 -2.06 29.98 -17.69
CA LYS A 45 -1.85 30.98 -16.62
C LYS A 45 -3.02 31.97 -16.45
N ALA A 46 -3.96 31.95 -17.38
CA ALA A 46 -5.17 32.75 -17.41
C ALA A 46 -6.35 31.84 -17.82
N PRO A 47 -7.60 32.21 -17.49
CA PRO A 47 -8.79 31.49 -17.92
C PRO A 47 -8.76 31.20 -19.43
N ASP A 48 -9.03 29.95 -19.82
CA ASP A 48 -9.12 29.55 -21.23
C ASP A 48 -10.59 29.53 -21.67
N PRO A 49 -11.01 30.41 -22.59
CA PRO A 49 -12.40 30.51 -23.03
C PRO A 49 -12.92 29.23 -23.71
N LEU A 50 -12.06 28.43 -24.35
CA LEU A 50 -12.44 27.18 -25.01
C LEU A 50 -12.63 26.06 -23.99
N LEU A 51 -11.78 25.99 -22.96
CA LEU A 51 -11.97 25.07 -21.84
C LEU A 51 -13.21 25.45 -21.02
N ALA A 52 -13.43 26.75 -20.79
CA ALA A 52 -14.65 27.28 -20.18
C ALA A 52 -15.91 26.91 -20.97
N ALA A 53 -15.90 27.10 -22.30
CA ALA A 53 -16.99 26.71 -23.18
C ALA A 53 -17.23 25.19 -23.21
N ALA A 54 -16.19 24.38 -22.97
CA ALA A 54 -16.29 22.92 -22.82
C ALA A 54 -16.71 22.46 -21.40
N GLY A 55 -17.05 23.40 -20.50
CA GLY A 55 -17.53 23.11 -19.15
C GLY A 55 -16.44 22.89 -18.10
N PHE A 56 -15.17 23.10 -18.46
CA PHE A 56 -14.08 23.13 -17.49
C PHE A 56 -14.01 24.54 -16.87
N GLY A 57 -14.09 24.66 -15.55
CA GLY A 57 -14.42 25.93 -14.87
C GLY A 57 -13.55 27.14 -15.26
N GLU A 58 -14.11 28.34 -15.12
CA GLU A 58 -13.47 29.64 -15.44
C GLU A 58 -12.14 29.92 -14.70
N ASN A 59 -11.74 29.07 -13.73
CA ASN A 59 -10.58 29.25 -12.85
C ASN A 59 -9.57 28.08 -12.93
N LEU A 60 -9.43 27.46 -14.10
CA LEU A 60 -8.39 26.46 -14.34
C LEU A 60 -6.99 27.12 -14.36
N THR A 61 -6.37 27.28 -13.18
CA THR A 61 -5.01 27.81 -13.02
C THR A 61 -4.19 26.92 -12.07
N ASP A 62 -2.85 26.96 -12.17
CA ASP A 62 -2.00 26.39 -11.12
C ASP A 62 -2.06 27.28 -9.88
N ASP A 63 -2.95 26.93 -8.97
CA ASP A 63 -3.13 27.59 -7.69
C ASP A 63 -2.43 26.86 -6.54
N SER A 64 -1.36 26.10 -6.83
CA SER A 64 -0.63 25.29 -5.86
C SER A 64 -1.39 24.07 -5.30
N TRP A 65 -2.60 23.75 -5.77
CA TRP A 65 -3.33 22.56 -5.30
C TRP A 65 -2.84 21.24 -5.92
N VAL A 66 -2.56 21.21 -7.21
CA VAL A 66 -2.03 20.05 -7.97
C VAL A 66 -0.74 20.48 -8.68
N LEU A 67 0.04 19.53 -9.22
CA LEU A 67 1.27 19.87 -9.95
C LEU A 67 0.97 20.20 -11.42
N LEU A 68 -0.04 19.56 -12.01
CA LEU A 68 -0.44 19.67 -13.42
C LEU A 68 0.65 19.22 -14.42
N ASP A 69 1.65 18.49 -13.93
CA ASP A 69 2.70 17.86 -14.71
C ASP A 69 2.96 16.40 -14.29
N GLU A 70 2.01 15.80 -13.56
CA GLU A 70 2.12 14.49 -12.93
C GLU A 70 2.51 13.39 -13.93
N LEU A 71 2.03 13.47 -15.18
CA LEU A 71 2.37 12.49 -16.20
C LEU A 71 3.84 12.53 -16.59
N LYS A 72 4.55 13.66 -16.48
CA LYS A 72 5.99 13.72 -16.80
C LYS A 72 6.77 12.78 -15.88
N THR A 73 6.50 12.88 -14.59
CA THR A 73 7.15 12.05 -13.57
C THR A 73 6.73 10.59 -13.69
N TRP A 74 5.42 10.32 -13.87
CA TRP A 74 4.93 8.95 -14.06
C TRP A 74 5.54 8.27 -15.30
N THR A 75 5.54 8.94 -16.45
CA THR A 75 6.09 8.37 -17.69
C THR A 75 7.60 8.18 -17.66
N ALA A 76 8.33 9.05 -16.96
CA ALA A 76 9.78 9.00 -16.93
C ALA A 76 10.34 8.01 -15.89
N SER A 77 9.65 7.81 -14.76
CA SER A 77 10.27 7.16 -13.60
C SER A 77 9.38 6.17 -12.85
N ASP A 78 8.08 6.10 -13.13
CA ASP A 78 7.20 5.16 -12.41
C ASP A 78 7.19 3.78 -13.08
N ARG A 79 7.45 2.74 -12.28
CA ARG A 79 7.51 1.34 -12.72
C ARG A 79 6.12 0.77 -13.02
N HIS A 80 5.06 1.39 -12.53
CA HIS A 80 3.68 1.03 -12.82
C HIS A 80 3.35 1.08 -14.32
N LEU A 81 3.95 2.03 -15.07
CA LEU A 81 3.85 2.10 -16.54
C LEU A 81 4.40 0.84 -17.24
N GLN A 82 5.31 0.11 -16.58
CA GLN A 82 5.98 -1.09 -17.10
C GLN A 82 5.28 -2.39 -16.71
N ALA A 83 4.23 -2.33 -15.89
CA ALA A 83 3.58 -3.50 -15.32
C ALA A 83 3.08 -4.47 -16.41
N PHE A 84 2.34 -4.00 -17.42
CA PHE A 84 1.82 -4.87 -18.48
C PHE A 84 2.94 -5.53 -19.28
N THR A 85 3.98 -4.78 -19.66
CA THR A 85 5.03 -5.31 -20.52
C THR A 85 5.94 -6.31 -19.80
N ALA A 86 5.96 -6.30 -18.46
CA ALA A 86 6.59 -7.37 -17.67
C ALA A 86 5.99 -8.77 -17.94
N LEU A 87 4.76 -8.83 -18.47
CA LEU A 87 4.11 -10.08 -18.89
C LEU A 87 4.54 -10.59 -20.28
N LYS A 88 5.45 -9.86 -20.97
CA LYS A 88 5.95 -10.21 -22.31
C LYS A 88 7.44 -10.57 -22.35
N ASN A 89 8.16 -10.47 -21.23
CA ASN A 89 9.60 -10.77 -21.16
C ASN A 89 9.90 -12.27 -21.06
N ASP A 90 11.19 -12.63 -21.07
CA ASP A 90 11.59 -14.05 -21.07
C ASP A 90 11.21 -14.79 -19.79
N ARG A 91 11.15 -14.08 -18.65
CA ARG A 91 10.67 -14.66 -17.38
C ARG A 91 9.19 -15.03 -17.49
N SER A 92 8.34 -14.14 -18.00
CA SER A 92 6.91 -14.39 -18.17
C SER A 92 6.63 -15.48 -19.21
N LYS A 93 7.41 -15.56 -20.30
CA LYS A 93 7.35 -16.69 -21.24
C LYS A 93 7.65 -18.02 -20.55
N ARG A 94 8.70 -18.07 -19.71
CA ARG A 94 9.04 -19.26 -18.92
C ARG A 94 7.95 -19.61 -17.92
N MET A 95 7.38 -18.62 -17.24
CA MET A 95 6.24 -18.82 -16.34
C MET A 95 5.06 -19.42 -17.09
N GLY A 96 4.74 -18.91 -18.28
CA GLY A 96 3.67 -19.45 -19.12
C GLY A 96 3.86 -20.93 -19.45
N GLN A 97 5.09 -21.34 -19.80
CA GLN A 97 5.41 -22.76 -20.04
C GLN A 97 5.18 -23.63 -18.79
N LEU A 98 5.57 -23.16 -17.60
CA LEU A 98 5.45 -23.92 -16.35
C LEU A 98 4.00 -23.96 -15.83
N LEU A 99 3.23 -22.89 -16.06
CA LEU A 99 1.82 -22.78 -15.64
C LEU A 99 0.83 -23.35 -16.68
N GLY A 100 1.31 -23.77 -17.85
CA GLY A 100 0.44 -24.20 -18.95
C GLY A 100 -0.41 -23.07 -19.55
N VAL A 101 0.12 -21.84 -19.57
CA VAL A 101 -0.53 -20.64 -20.11
C VAL A 101 0.30 -20.07 -21.26
N GLU A 102 -0.19 -20.23 -22.49
CA GLU A 102 0.53 -19.79 -23.69
C GLU A 102 0.59 -18.25 -23.79
N GLU A 103 -0.53 -17.57 -23.56
CA GLU A 103 -0.66 -16.11 -23.66
C GLU A 103 -0.75 -15.44 -22.27
N LEU A 104 0.32 -15.53 -21.47
CA LEU A 104 0.32 -15.01 -20.09
C LEU A 104 -0.02 -13.52 -19.97
N HIS A 105 0.32 -12.72 -20.99
CA HIS A 105 -0.06 -11.30 -21.10
C HIS A 105 -1.56 -11.03 -21.28
N ARG A 106 -2.37 -12.08 -21.51
CA ARG A 106 -3.84 -12.03 -21.56
C ARG A 106 -4.50 -12.74 -20.38
N ASP A 107 -3.74 -13.44 -19.54
CA ASP A 107 -4.29 -14.15 -18.38
C ASP A 107 -4.83 -13.15 -17.35
N LYS A 108 -6.13 -13.23 -17.06
CA LYS A 108 -6.84 -12.35 -16.13
C LYS A 108 -6.25 -12.41 -14.72
N ARG A 109 -5.64 -13.54 -14.30
CA ARG A 109 -4.93 -13.66 -13.02
C ARG A 109 -3.71 -12.73 -12.96
N CYS A 110 -2.99 -12.58 -14.06
CA CYS A 110 -1.84 -11.68 -14.16
C CYS A 110 -2.30 -10.23 -14.36
N LEU A 111 -3.29 -10.01 -15.21
CA LEU A 111 -3.83 -8.68 -15.51
C LEU A 111 -4.48 -8.00 -14.30
N ALA A 112 -4.99 -8.75 -13.33
CA ALA A 112 -5.52 -8.22 -12.07
C ALA A 112 -4.54 -7.24 -11.38
N CYS A 113 -3.23 -7.49 -11.47
CA CYS A 113 -2.19 -6.65 -10.88
C CYS A 113 -1.35 -5.86 -11.92
N HIS A 114 -1.21 -6.38 -13.14
CA HIS A 114 -0.29 -5.83 -14.14
C HIS A 114 -0.94 -4.81 -15.09
N THR A 115 -2.22 -4.51 -14.89
CA THR A 115 -2.88 -3.34 -15.42
C THR A 115 -3.76 -2.72 -14.34
N ALA A 116 -4.47 -1.65 -14.67
CA ALA A 116 -5.55 -1.10 -13.86
C ALA A 116 -6.92 -1.26 -14.53
N PHE A 117 -6.94 -1.88 -15.72
CA PHE A 117 -8.17 -2.06 -16.48
C PHE A 117 -9.09 -3.08 -15.80
N PRO A 118 -10.40 -2.80 -15.63
CA PRO A 118 -11.31 -3.70 -14.94
C PRO A 118 -11.42 -5.08 -15.61
N LEU A 119 -11.26 -6.15 -14.84
CA LEU A 119 -11.38 -7.54 -15.34
C LEU A 119 -12.76 -7.82 -15.95
N SER A 120 -13.82 -7.17 -15.46
CA SER A 120 -15.18 -7.27 -15.99
C SER A 120 -15.33 -6.66 -17.39
N ALA A 121 -14.40 -5.82 -17.82
CA ALA A 121 -14.37 -5.20 -19.15
C ALA A 121 -13.46 -5.95 -20.14
N MET A 122 -12.89 -7.10 -19.75
CA MET A 122 -11.92 -7.85 -20.55
C MET A 122 -12.53 -8.91 -21.50
N GLY A 123 -13.85 -8.96 -21.61
CA GLY A 123 -14.60 -9.98 -22.37
C GLY A 123 -15.07 -11.14 -21.51
N ASP A 124 -15.87 -12.04 -22.11
CA ASP A 124 -16.64 -13.06 -21.41
C ASP A 124 -15.83 -14.29 -20.97
N ASP A 125 -14.66 -14.53 -21.58
CA ASP A 125 -13.82 -15.68 -21.21
C ASP A 125 -13.34 -15.54 -19.75
N PRO A 126 -13.53 -16.55 -18.89
CA PRO A 126 -13.21 -16.44 -17.47
C PRO A 126 -11.70 -16.40 -17.17
N ARG A 127 -10.83 -16.78 -18.12
CA ARG A 127 -9.38 -16.87 -17.93
C ARG A 127 -8.61 -15.85 -18.75
N LEU A 128 -9.01 -15.59 -19.99
CA LEU A 128 -8.25 -14.77 -20.92
C LEU A 128 -9.00 -13.48 -21.27
N MET A 129 -8.24 -12.40 -21.40
CA MET A 129 -8.72 -11.17 -22.02
C MET A 129 -8.89 -11.35 -23.53
N SER A 130 -9.89 -10.68 -24.11
CA SER A 130 -10.07 -10.59 -25.57
C SER A 130 -8.80 -10.13 -26.29
N ALA A 131 -8.46 -10.76 -27.41
CA ALA A 131 -7.21 -10.47 -28.13
C ALA A 131 -7.13 -9.01 -28.62
N GLU A 132 -8.26 -8.41 -28.96
CA GLU A 132 -8.41 -7.05 -29.45
C GLU A 132 -7.94 -6.02 -28.42
N LEU A 133 -8.15 -6.29 -27.13
CA LEU A 133 -7.77 -5.40 -26.03
C LEU A 133 -6.26 -5.37 -25.78
N THR A 134 -5.49 -6.32 -26.33
CA THR A 134 -4.03 -6.35 -26.21
C THR A 134 -3.36 -5.10 -26.79
N LYS A 135 -4.01 -4.46 -27.77
CA LYS A 135 -3.54 -3.22 -28.40
C LYS A 135 -4.19 -1.97 -27.82
N ASP A 136 -5.16 -2.10 -26.92
CA ASP A 136 -5.80 -0.96 -26.26
C ASP A 136 -4.82 -0.36 -25.24
N LEU A 137 -4.54 0.93 -25.39
CA LEU A 137 -3.67 1.66 -24.47
C LEU A 137 -4.19 1.65 -23.03
N LYS A 138 -5.51 1.54 -22.81
CA LYS A 138 -6.10 1.41 -21.47
C LYS A 138 -5.58 0.19 -20.71
N VAL A 139 -5.23 -0.88 -21.45
CA VAL A 139 -4.65 -2.11 -20.88
C VAL A 139 -3.12 -2.05 -20.95
N ALA A 140 -2.59 -1.78 -22.15
CA ALA A 140 -1.18 -1.89 -22.50
C ALA A 140 -0.26 -0.90 -21.77
N GLN A 141 -0.80 0.21 -21.25
CA GLN A 141 -0.05 1.18 -20.44
C GLN A 141 0.26 0.68 -19.02
N GLY A 142 -0.20 -0.51 -18.64
CA GLY A 142 0.00 -1.05 -17.29
C GLY A 142 -0.85 -0.33 -16.26
N VAL A 143 -0.28 -0.07 -15.09
CA VAL A 143 -0.98 0.62 -13.99
C VAL A 143 -0.82 2.13 -14.19
N SER A 144 -1.93 2.82 -14.48
CA SER A 144 -1.97 4.26 -14.72
C SER A 144 -2.73 5.01 -13.60
N CYS A 145 -3.09 6.27 -13.82
CA CYS A 145 -3.74 7.15 -12.84
C CYS A 145 -4.97 6.50 -12.18
N GLU A 146 -5.83 5.88 -12.98
CA GLU A 146 -7.07 5.22 -12.54
C GLU A 146 -6.81 3.91 -11.79
N GLY A 147 -5.58 3.38 -11.80
CA GLY A 147 -5.16 2.28 -10.94
C GLY A 147 -5.04 2.67 -9.47
N CYS A 148 -4.67 3.92 -9.19
CA CYS A 148 -4.60 4.46 -7.83
C CYS A 148 -5.86 5.25 -7.46
N HIS A 149 -6.42 6.01 -8.40
CA HIS A 149 -7.56 6.90 -8.16
C HIS A 149 -8.93 6.25 -8.44
N LEU A 150 -8.94 4.99 -8.88
CA LEU A 150 -10.10 4.25 -9.41
C LEU A 150 -10.63 4.83 -10.74
N PRO A 151 -11.43 4.07 -11.51
CA PRO A 151 -11.91 4.53 -12.82
C PRO A 151 -12.71 5.83 -12.72
N SER A 152 -12.41 6.77 -13.63
CA SER A 152 -12.82 8.17 -13.59
C SER A 152 -14.12 8.47 -14.34
N GLY A 153 -14.55 7.57 -15.23
CA GLY A 153 -15.71 7.76 -16.06
C GLY A 153 -17.04 7.50 -15.36
N ASP A 154 -18.12 7.88 -16.03
CA ASP A 154 -19.49 7.59 -15.61
C ASP A 154 -19.74 6.08 -15.46
N ALA A 155 -20.78 5.71 -14.71
CA ALA A 155 -21.15 4.33 -14.52
C ALA A 155 -21.36 3.61 -15.86
N ALA A 156 -20.85 2.38 -15.94
CA ALA A 156 -21.06 1.50 -17.08
C ALA A 156 -22.44 0.83 -16.94
N GLY A 157 -23.31 1.00 -17.95
CA GLY A 157 -24.59 0.29 -18.05
C GLY A 157 -25.74 0.85 -17.20
N GLY A 158 -26.72 1.49 -17.84
CA GLY A 158 -28.07 1.77 -17.30
C GLY A 158 -28.20 2.74 -16.12
N SER A 159 -27.11 3.16 -15.48
CA SER A 159 -27.09 4.12 -14.37
C SER A 159 -26.61 5.49 -14.84
N ASP A 160 -27.23 6.56 -14.33
CA ASP A 160 -26.82 7.95 -14.59
C ASP A 160 -25.70 8.45 -13.65
N ALA A 161 -25.14 7.57 -12.82
CA ALA A 161 -24.13 7.96 -11.85
C ALA A 161 -22.87 8.53 -12.54
N LYS A 162 -22.46 9.73 -12.13
CA LYS A 162 -21.33 10.46 -12.71
C LYS A 162 -20.00 10.06 -12.12
N GLY A 163 -18.97 9.94 -12.96
CA GLY A 163 -17.60 9.68 -12.54
C GLY A 163 -16.88 10.95 -12.09
N TRP A 164 -15.70 10.80 -11.50
CA TRP A 164 -14.93 11.94 -11.01
C TRP A 164 -14.21 12.76 -12.09
N PHE A 165 -14.14 12.27 -13.34
CA PHE A 165 -13.39 12.90 -14.43
C PHE A 165 -13.74 14.38 -14.67
N VAL A 166 -15.02 14.75 -14.66
CA VAL A 166 -15.43 16.17 -14.80
C VAL A 166 -15.36 16.94 -13.48
N PRO A 167 -16.00 16.49 -12.38
CA PRO A 167 -16.08 17.30 -11.17
C PRO A 167 -14.70 17.60 -10.57
N HIS A 168 -13.70 16.71 -10.70
CA HIS A 168 -12.39 16.94 -10.09
C HIS A 168 -11.63 18.16 -10.63
N ALA A 169 -11.95 18.58 -11.85
CA ALA A 169 -11.38 19.78 -12.47
C ALA A 169 -11.94 21.08 -11.88
N ASN A 170 -13.07 21.03 -11.15
CA ASN A 170 -13.70 22.19 -10.55
C ASN A 170 -13.36 22.30 -9.06
N LYS A 171 -12.68 23.39 -8.67
CA LYS A 171 -12.28 23.67 -7.29
C LYS A 171 -13.45 23.54 -6.30
N GLU A 172 -14.55 24.22 -6.59
CA GLU A 172 -15.69 24.38 -5.70
C GLU A 172 -16.51 23.09 -5.57
N ALA A 173 -16.71 22.39 -6.70
CA ALA A 173 -17.44 21.13 -6.72
C ALA A 173 -16.64 19.94 -6.19
N TRP A 174 -15.31 20.04 -6.04
CA TRP A 174 -14.47 18.90 -5.71
C TRP A 174 -13.66 19.02 -4.44
N ARG A 175 -12.88 20.09 -4.29
CA ARG A 175 -11.76 20.06 -3.34
C ARG A 175 -12.23 19.85 -1.92
N PHE A 176 -13.33 20.51 -1.57
CA PHE A 176 -13.89 20.52 -0.22
C PHE A 176 -14.85 19.37 0.08
N LEU A 177 -15.17 18.50 -0.89
CA LEU A 177 -15.94 17.29 -0.63
C LEU A 177 -15.18 16.33 0.28
N SER A 178 -15.91 15.66 1.17
CA SER A 178 -15.36 14.59 2.02
C SER A 178 -14.79 13.45 1.17
N ALA A 179 -13.81 12.71 1.69
CA ALA A 179 -13.31 11.52 1.01
C ALA A 179 -14.42 10.49 0.77
N LYS A 180 -15.36 10.35 1.72
CA LYS A 180 -16.53 9.48 1.59
C LYS A 180 -17.42 9.90 0.43
N ASP A 181 -17.74 11.19 0.30
CA ASP A 181 -18.55 11.69 -0.81
C ASP A 181 -17.86 11.49 -2.16
N LYS A 182 -16.54 11.73 -2.22
CA LYS A 182 -15.75 11.48 -3.44
C LYS A 182 -15.81 10.02 -3.87
N LEU A 183 -15.74 9.09 -2.92
CA LEU A 183 -15.83 7.66 -3.20
C LEU A 183 -17.26 7.24 -3.57
N ASP A 184 -18.23 7.50 -2.68
CA ASP A 184 -19.60 6.99 -2.82
C ASP A 184 -20.30 7.58 -4.05
N LYS A 185 -20.13 8.89 -4.30
CA LYS A 185 -20.85 9.58 -5.39
C LYS A 185 -20.12 9.47 -6.72
N PHE A 186 -18.79 9.54 -6.72
CA PHE A 186 -17.99 9.71 -7.93
C PHE A 186 -16.98 8.57 -8.21
N GLY A 187 -16.87 7.59 -7.30
CA GLY A 187 -15.96 6.45 -7.47
C GLY A 187 -14.48 6.82 -7.31
N PHE A 188 -14.15 7.91 -6.62
CA PHE A 188 -12.75 8.34 -6.44
C PHE A 188 -12.17 7.87 -5.11
N THR A 189 -11.03 7.20 -5.16
CA THR A 189 -10.27 6.85 -3.95
C THR A 189 -9.35 7.98 -3.52
N ASN A 190 -9.45 8.36 -2.24
CA ASN A 190 -8.59 9.38 -1.64
C ASN A 190 -7.22 8.81 -1.23
N VAL A 191 -6.26 8.82 -2.16
CA VAL A 191 -4.86 8.42 -1.87
C VAL A 191 -4.07 9.45 -1.04
N ARG A 192 -4.70 10.54 -0.56
CA ARG A 192 -4.06 11.41 0.44
C ARG A 192 -4.08 10.75 1.82
N SER A 193 -5.17 10.04 2.14
CA SER A 193 -5.26 9.26 3.38
C SER A 193 -4.22 8.16 3.37
N ALA A 194 -3.41 8.07 4.42
CA ALA A 194 -2.43 7.00 4.59
C ALA A 194 -3.14 5.64 4.61
N SER A 195 -4.25 5.51 5.34
CA SER A 195 -5.00 4.26 5.39
C SER A 195 -5.54 3.84 4.02
N SER A 196 -6.13 4.78 3.28
CA SER A 196 -6.73 4.49 1.96
C SER A 196 -5.66 4.20 0.91
N ARG A 197 -4.56 4.98 0.92
CA ARG A 197 -3.42 4.77 0.02
C ARG A 197 -2.73 3.42 0.30
N THR A 198 -2.54 3.04 1.57
CA THR A 198 -1.99 1.72 1.90
C THR A 198 -2.86 0.60 1.37
N ARG A 199 -4.19 0.63 1.57
CA ARG A 199 -5.08 -0.41 1.03
C ARG A 199 -5.02 -0.49 -0.49
N MET A 200 -4.96 0.68 -1.16
CA MET A 200 -4.80 0.74 -2.61
C MET A 200 -3.49 0.06 -3.06
N CYS A 201 -2.36 0.41 -2.46
CA CYS A 201 -1.08 -0.21 -2.80
C CYS A 201 -1.06 -1.71 -2.48
N LEU A 202 -1.55 -2.12 -1.31
CA LEU A 202 -1.58 -3.51 -0.88
C LEU A 202 -2.51 -4.37 -1.74
N SER A 203 -3.53 -3.80 -2.40
CA SER A 203 -4.37 -4.56 -3.33
C SER A 203 -3.54 -5.36 -4.34
N CYS A 204 -2.43 -4.80 -4.84
CA CYS A 204 -1.49 -5.48 -5.74
C CYS A 204 -0.22 -5.99 -5.03
N HIS A 205 0.32 -5.23 -4.07
CA HIS A 205 1.61 -5.54 -3.41
C HIS A 205 1.51 -6.58 -2.29
N LEU A 206 0.30 -6.95 -1.88
CA LEU A 206 -0.02 -8.05 -0.99
C LEU A 206 -1.02 -9.00 -1.66
N GLY A 207 -2.05 -8.42 -2.28
CA GLY A 207 -3.15 -9.13 -2.91
C GLY A 207 -4.48 -8.93 -2.17
N ASN A 208 -5.59 -9.15 -2.88
CA ASN A 208 -6.91 -9.33 -2.29
C ASN A 208 -7.78 -10.24 -3.18
N VAL A 209 -8.69 -11.00 -2.56
CA VAL A 209 -9.56 -11.95 -3.28
C VAL A 209 -10.64 -11.21 -4.09
N ALA A 210 -11.17 -10.13 -3.53
CA ALA A 210 -12.29 -9.36 -4.09
C ALA A 210 -12.01 -8.79 -5.49
N GLU A 211 -10.77 -8.40 -5.78
CA GLU A 211 -10.34 -7.88 -7.09
C GLU A 211 -9.62 -8.93 -7.94
N GLY A 212 -9.50 -10.17 -7.45
CA GLY A 212 -8.79 -11.25 -8.16
C GLY A 212 -7.28 -11.10 -8.15
N LYS A 213 -6.76 -10.24 -7.28
CA LYS A 213 -5.33 -9.97 -7.13
C LYS A 213 -4.72 -11.00 -6.18
N ILE A 214 -4.52 -12.21 -6.69
CA ILE A 214 -4.06 -13.36 -5.90
C ILE A 214 -2.77 -13.89 -6.50
N VAL A 215 -1.67 -13.77 -5.76
CA VAL A 215 -0.41 -14.44 -6.11
C VAL A 215 -0.33 -15.76 -5.37
N THR A 216 -0.17 -16.85 -6.12
CA THR A 216 -0.13 -18.21 -5.58
C THR A 216 1.29 -18.73 -5.42
N HIS A 217 1.47 -19.75 -4.60
CA HIS A 217 2.74 -20.45 -4.49
C HIS A 217 3.17 -21.07 -5.83
N GLU A 218 2.20 -21.55 -6.62
CA GLU A 218 2.46 -22.03 -7.98
C GLU A 218 3.05 -20.92 -8.88
N MET A 219 2.55 -19.69 -8.79
CA MET A 219 3.13 -18.55 -9.52
C MET A 219 4.57 -18.27 -9.05
N TYR A 220 4.86 -18.34 -7.75
CA TYR A 220 6.23 -18.22 -7.25
C TYR A 220 7.13 -19.35 -7.78
N ALA A 221 6.66 -20.59 -7.77
CA ALA A 221 7.40 -21.75 -8.30
C ALA A 221 7.66 -21.61 -9.81
N ALA A 222 6.72 -21.02 -10.56
CA ALA A 222 6.87 -20.74 -11.98
C ALA A 222 7.86 -19.58 -12.27
N GLY A 223 8.21 -18.77 -11.27
CA GLY A 223 9.20 -17.70 -11.38
C GLY A 223 8.66 -16.29 -11.18
N HIS A 224 7.44 -16.10 -10.68
CA HIS A 224 6.97 -14.80 -10.22
C HIS A 224 7.91 -14.29 -9.11
N PRO A 225 8.41 -13.04 -9.16
CA PRO A 225 9.22 -12.50 -8.07
C PRO A 225 8.43 -12.54 -6.75
N PRO A 226 9.03 -12.93 -5.61
CA PRO A 226 8.38 -12.83 -4.32
C PRO A 226 7.87 -11.40 -4.09
N LEU A 227 6.65 -11.27 -3.56
CA LEU A 227 6.17 -9.96 -3.15
C LEU A 227 6.87 -9.61 -1.82
N PRO A 228 7.77 -8.61 -1.80
CA PRO A 228 8.41 -8.22 -0.56
C PRO A 228 7.38 -7.64 0.41
N GLY A 229 7.60 -7.81 1.72
CA GLY A 229 6.90 -7.01 2.73
C GLY A 229 6.95 -5.51 2.40
N PHE A 230 5.86 -4.82 2.71
CA PHE A 230 5.53 -3.49 2.18
C PHE A 230 5.68 -2.40 3.24
N GLU A 231 6.26 -1.25 2.88
CA GLU A 231 6.27 -0.03 3.69
C GLU A 231 5.95 1.16 2.78
N LEU A 232 4.88 1.89 3.12
CA LEU A 232 4.24 2.87 2.25
C LEU A 232 5.19 3.96 1.75
N GLU A 233 5.93 4.62 2.63
CA GLU A 233 6.72 5.80 2.23
C GLU A 233 8.02 5.41 1.53
N THR A 234 8.59 4.25 1.85
CA THR A 234 9.75 3.71 1.16
C THR A 234 9.39 3.25 -0.25
N PHE A 235 8.24 2.59 -0.43
CA PHE A 235 7.72 2.30 -1.78
C PHE A 235 7.33 3.57 -2.52
N ALA A 236 6.71 4.55 -1.86
CA ALA A 236 6.36 5.83 -2.46
C ALA A 236 7.58 6.63 -2.94
N GLN A 237 8.76 6.44 -2.34
CA GLN A 237 10.00 7.02 -2.85
C GLN A 237 10.50 6.37 -4.15
N GLN A 238 10.10 5.13 -4.43
CA GLN A 238 10.45 4.41 -5.67
C GLN A 238 9.51 4.71 -6.85
N MET A 239 8.37 5.36 -6.57
CA MET A 239 7.49 5.99 -7.55
C MET A 239 7.61 7.51 -7.36
N PRO A 240 8.60 8.20 -7.98
CA PRO A 240 8.89 9.59 -7.66
C PRO A 240 7.62 10.43 -7.55
N LYS A 241 7.50 11.16 -6.44
CA LYS A 241 6.26 11.85 -6.06
C LYS A 241 5.82 12.75 -7.20
N HIS A 242 4.71 12.39 -7.81
CA HIS A 242 4.02 13.18 -8.83
C HIS A 242 2.78 13.80 -8.21
N TRP A 243 2.90 14.30 -6.98
CA TRP A 243 1.88 15.08 -6.30
C TRP A 243 2.56 16.06 -5.35
N ARG A 244 1.84 17.12 -4.97
CA ARG A 244 2.28 18.03 -3.92
C ARG A 244 1.70 17.58 -2.57
N ASP A 245 2.57 17.16 -1.66
CA ASP A 245 2.20 16.85 -0.27
C ASP A 245 1.44 18.03 0.35
N PHE A 246 0.44 17.75 1.18
CA PHE A 246 -0.45 18.79 1.70
C PHE A 246 0.30 19.85 2.54
N HIS A 247 1.30 19.44 3.32
CA HIS A 247 2.15 20.35 4.09
C HIS A 247 3.08 21.22 3.24
N LYS A 248 3.25 20.92 1.94
CA LYS A 248 4.06 21.71 1.00
C LYS A 248 3.23 22.62 0.10
N LYS A 249 1.89 22.64 0.24
CA LYS A 249 1.02 23.58 -0.48
C LYS A 249 1.17 24.99 0.11
N ALA A 250 0.91 26.00 -0.73
CA ALA A 250 0.92 27.41 -0.30
C ALA A 250 -0.02 27.66 0.89
N ASP A 251 0.34 28.63 1.74
CA ASP A 251 -0.38 28.90 3.00
C ASP A 251 -1.86 29.21 2.78
N GLY A 252 -2.18 30.15 1.89
CA GLY A 252 -3.59 30.52 1.63
C GLY A 252 -4.44 29.35 1.13
N VAL A 253 -3.85 28.45 0.34
CA VAL A 253 -4.53 27.24 -0.18
C VAL A 253 -4.81 26.25 0.94
N ARG A 254 -3.82 26.05 1.82
CA ARG A 254 -3.93 25.18 2.99
C ARG A 254 -4.96 25.73 3.97
N GLU A 255 -4.89 27.01 4.30
CA GLU A 255 -5.81 27.69 5.23
C GLU A 255 -7.26 27.64 4.73
N GLU A 256 -7.48 27.93 3.45
CA GLU A 256 -8.81 27.82 2.84
C GLU A 256 -9.34 26.39 2.94
N PHE A 257 -8.52 25.40 2.59
CA PHE A 257 -8.93 23.99 2.68
C PHE A 257 -9.26 23.60 4.11
N LEU A 258 -8.40 23.88 5.09
CA LEU A 258 -8.63 23.57 6.51
C LEU A 258 -9.86 24.31 7.10
N LYS A 259 -10.27 25.43 6.49
CA LYS A 259 -11.47 26.17 6.89
C LYS A 259 -12.75 25.57 6.32
N ARG A 260 -12.71 25.04 5.10
CA ARG A 260 -13.90 24.69 4.30
C ARG A 260 -14.12 23.18 4.15
N ASN A 261 -13.07 22.38 4.26
CA ASN A 261 -13.12 20.93 4.12
C ASN A 261 -14.04 20.31 5.18
N VAL A 262 -14.86 19.35 4.76
CA VAL A 262 -15.80 18.63 5.64
C VAL A 262 -15.25 17.27 6.11
N ASP A 263 -14.01 16.94 5.78
CA ASP A 263 -13.36 15.67 6.15
C ASP A 263 -12.60 15.78 7.49
N ASP A 264 -12.85 14.84 8.39
CA ASP A 264 -12.19 14.75 9.70
C ASP A 264 -10.69 14.39 9.62
N LEU A 265 -10.23 13.73 8.55
CA LEU A 265 -8.84 13.26 8.46
C LEU A 265 -7.84 14.43 8.39
N TYR A 266 -8.23 15.51 7.71
CA TYR A 266 -7.44 16.75 7.57
C TYR A 266 -8.18 17.93 8.20
N GLY A 267 -8.75 17.73 9.38
CA GLY A 267 -9.35 18.79 10.18
C GLY A 267 -8.31 19.70 10.86
N ARG A 268 -8.76 20.84 11.40
CA ARG A 268 -7.87 21.81 12.09
C ARG A 268 -7.12 21.21 13.29
N ASP A 269 -7.72 20.22 13.94
CA ASP A 269 -7.14 19.57 15.11
C ASP A 269 -6.20 18.41 14.73
N SER A 270 -6.47 17.72 13.62
CA SER A 270 -5.68 16.56 13.16
C SER A 270 -4.51 16.93 12.26
N PHE A 271 -4.51 18.11 11.63
CA PHE A 271 -3.38 18.59 10.83
C PHE A 271 -2.47 19.54 11.63
N LYS A 272 -1.16 19.25 11.64
CA LYS A 272 -0.11 20.16 12.12
C LYS A 272 0.98 20.28 11.07
N LEU A 273 1.47 21.50 10.86
CA LEU A 273 2.45 21.78 9.81
C LEU A 273 3.78 21.04 10.06
N ASP A 274 4.23 21.06 11.31
CA ASP A 274 5.47 20.46 11.83
C ASP A 274 5.37 18.96 12.13
N ASN A 275 4.21 18.34 11.87
CA ASN A 275 4.00 16.89 12.01
C ASN A 275 5.06 16.10 11.23
N LEU A 276 5.40 14.92 11.74
CA LEU A 276 6.15 13.89 11.00
C LEU A 276 5.20 13.17 10.04
N HIS A 277 4.85 13.84 8.93
CA HIS A 277 3.80 13.38 8.01
C HIS A 277 4.11 12.02 7.38
N GLU A 278 5.35 11.81 6.95
CA GLU A 278 5.74 10.55 6.30
C GLU A 278 5.85 9.42 7.34
N THR A 279 6.49 9.68 8.49
CA THR A 279 6.57 8.71 9.60
C THR A 279 5.20 8.33 10.12
N ASN A 280 4.28 9.29 10.29
CA ASN A 280 2.91 8.99 10.72
C ASN A 280 2.22 8.08 9.70
N ALA A 281 2.41 8.33 8.40
CA ALA A 281 1.90 7.46 7.34
C ALA A 281 2.52 6.05 7.39
N VAL A 282 3.81 5.90 7.72
CA VAL A 282 4.45 4.58 7.97
C VAL A 282 3.73 3.82 9.08
N LEU A 283 3.46 4.48 10.20
CA LEU A 283 2.81 3.84 11.35
C LEU A 283 1.36 3.44 11.06
N VAL A 284 0.59 4.32 10.41
CA VAL A 284 -0.77 4.01 9.95
C VAL A 284 -0.74 2.84 8.97
N SER A 285 0.18 2.87 8.01
CA SER A 285 0.37 1.80 7.03
C SER A 285 0.72 0.47 7.67
N ALA A 286 1.48 0.45 8.77
CA ALA A 286 1.83 -0.78 9.47
C ALA A 286 0.59 -1.48 10.06
N ILE A 287 -0.31 -0.73 10.70
CA ILE A 287 -1.56 -1.27 11.24
C ILE A 287 -2.45 -1.78 10.11
N VAL A 288 -2.59 -1.00 9.03
CA VAL A 288 -3.37 -1.42 7.85
C VAL A 288 -2.77 -2.66 7.20
N SER A 289 -1.44 -2.74 7.08
CA SER A 289 -0.77 -3.91 6.49
C SER A 289 -1.03 -5.18 7.28
N LEU A 290 -1.05 -5.12 8.61
CA LEU A 290 -1.44 -6.26 9.44
C LEU A 290 -2.91 -6.64 9.21
N SER A 291 -3.81 -5.65 9.20
CA SER A 291 -5.25 -5.87 8.91
C SER A 291 -5.46 -6.57 7.56
N GLU A 292 -4.86 -6.05 6.49
CA GLU A 292 -5.04 -6.59 5.14
C GLU A 292 -4.38 -7.97 4.94
N ASN A 293 -3.25 -8.27 5.61
CA ASN A 293 -2.68 -9.64 5.60
C ASN A 293 -3.64 -10.65 6.22
N LEU A 294 -4.26 -10.30 7.35
CA LEU A 294 -5.24 -11.16 8.01
C LEU A 294 -6.50 -11.34 7.17
N LYS A 295 -7.02 -10.26 6.57
CA LYS A 295 -8.18 -10.32 5.66
C LYS A 295 -7.90 -11.22 4.46
N LEU A 296 -6.75 -11.08 3.81
CA LEU A 296 -6.38 -11.93 2.68
C LEU A 296 -6.35 -13.42 3.06
N ALA A 297 -5.73 -13.77 4.20
CA ALA A 297 -5.72 -15.14 4.69
C ALA A 297 -7.15 -15.66 4.98
N SER A 298 -7.99 -14.83 5.60
CA SER A 298 -9.40 -15.15 5.87
C SER A 298 -10.22 -15.35 4.59
N ASP A 299 -10.06 -14.49 3.58
CA ASP A 299 -10.81 -14.56 2.33
C ASP A 299 -10.40 -15.77 1.47
N LEU A 300 -9.12 -16.14 1.50
CA LEU A 300 -8.63 -17.35 0.85
C LEU A 300 -9.20 -18.61 1.51
N ALA A 301 -9.39 -18.60 2.84
CA ALA A 301 -10.08 -19.67 3.55
C ALA A 301 -11.60 -19.69 3.29
N ASP A 302 -12.27 -18.55 3.22
CA ASP A 302 -13.74 -18.50 3.10
C ASP A 302 -14.26 -18.92 1.72
N GLU A 303 -14.91 -20.08 1.62
CA GLU A 303 -15.53 -20.58 0.39
C GLU A 303 -16.62 -19.65 -0.16
N ARG A 304 -17.22 -18.80 0.67
CA ARG A 304 -18.23 -17.82 0.26
C ARG A 304 -17.61 -16.57 -0.35
N SER A 305 -16.30 -16.37 -0.20
CA SER A 305 -15.59 -15.23 -0.79
C SER A 305 -15.51 -15.40 -2.31
N THR A 306 -16.08 -14.43 -3.02
CA THR A 306 -16.14 -14.42 -4.49
C THR A 306 -14.93 -13.68 -5.07
N SER A 307 -14.37 -14.22 -6.15
CA SER A 307 -13.27 -13.60 -6.89
C SER A 307 -13.62 -13.50 -8.39
N PRO A 308 -13.19 -12.43 -9.09
CA PRO A 308 -13.35 -12.32 -10.54
C PRO A 308 -12.44 -13.28 -11.33
N VAL A 309 -11.49 -13.94 -10.66
CA VAL A 309 -10.67 -15.02 -11.23
C VAL A 309 -10.81 -16.29 -10.39
N ALA A 310 -10.33 -17.42 -10.89
CA ALA A 310 -10.33 -18.66 -10.12
C ALA A 310 -9.54 -18.50 -8.81
N LYS A 311 -10.20 -18.73 -7.67
CA LYS A 311 -9.56 -18.73 -6.35
C LYS A 311 -8.75 -20.02 -6.18
N PRO A 312 -7.52 -19.96 -5.64
CA PRO A 312 -6.76 -21.17 -5.33
C PRO A 312 -7.41 -21.97 -4.21
N ASP A 313 -7.09 -23.26 -4.15
CA ASP A 313 -7.48 -24.11 -3.03
C ASP A 313 -6.78 -23.65 -1.74
N PHE A 314 -7.51 -23.71 -0.62
CA PHE A 314 -6.93 -23.44 0.68
C PHE A 314 -6.30 -24.74 1.27
N PRO A 315 -5.06 -24.68 1.81
CA PRO A 315 -4.29 -23.46 2.08
C PRO A 315 -3.48 -22.96 0.88
N GLU A 316 -3.53 -21.66 0.62
CA GLU A 316 -2.63 -20.99 -0.31
C GLU A 316 -1.31 -20.67 0.40
N LEU A 317 -0.26 -21.44 0.08
CA LEU A 317 1.04 -21.40 0.76
C LEU A 317 1.76 -20.06 0.63
N ALA A 318 1.47 -19.26 -0.41
CA ALA A 318 2.05 -17.93 -0.55
C ALA A 318 1.76 -17.01 0.64
N GLN A 319 0.68 -17.24 1.41
CA GLN A 319 0.30 -16.40 2.56
C GLN A 319 1.04 -16.73 3.86
N PHE A 320 1.80 -17.82 3.89
CA PHE A 320 2.52 -18.27 5.07
C PHE A 320 4.00 -17.89 4.99
N GLU A 321 4.70 -17.95 6.11
CA GLU A 321 6.12 -17.63 6.19
C GLU A 321 6.95 -18.67 5.41
N CYS A 322 7.46 -18.30 4.23
CA CYS A 322 8.24 -19.20 3.39
C CYS A 322 9.45 -19.80 4.13
N PHE A 323 10.10 -19.02 5.01
CA PHE A 323 11.24 -19.44 5.82
C PHE A 323 10.88 -20.46 6.91
N ALA A 324 9.59 -20.71 7.16
CA ALA A 324 9.16 -21.83 7.98
C ALA A 324 9.58 -23.18 7.35
N CYS A 325 9.59 -23.26 6.01
CA CYS A 325 9.97 -24.46 5.25
C CYS A 325 11.30 -24.29 4.47
N HIS A 326 11.58 -23.09 3.95
CA HIS A 326 12.74 -22.78 3.12
C HIS A 326 13.77 -21.95 3.89
N HIS A 327 14.67 -22.61 4.61
CA HIS A 327 15.74 -21.95 5.36
C HIS A 327 17.09 -22.60 5.09
N ASP A 328 18.17 -21.91 5.43
CA ASP A 328 19.52 -22.45 5.30
C ASP A 328 19.74 -23.68 6.20
N LEU A 329 20.73 -24.50 5.84
CA LEU A 329 21.18 -25.66 6.63
C LEU A 329 22.34 -25.30 7.59
N LYS A 330 22.59 -24.00 7.83
CA LYS A 330 23.71 -23.56 8.66
C LYS A 330 23.42 -23.89 10.12
N ASP A 331 24.39 -24.53 10.79
CA ASP A 331 24.28 -24.79 12.22
C ASP A 331 24.34 -23.47 13.03
N ARG A 332 23.40 -23.34 13.97
CA ARG A 332 23.05 -22.12 14.71
C ARG A 332 22.65 -20.94 13.81
N SER A 333 21.75 -21.15 12.85
CA SER A 333 21.16 -20.08 12.03
C SER A 333 20.32 -19.08 12.84
N TRP A 334 20.03 -17.91 12.27
CA TRP A 334 19.19 -16.90 12.94
C TRP A 334 17.82 -17.46 13.31
N ARG A 335 17.25 -18.32 12.46
CA ARG A 335 15.96 -19.00 12.68
C ARG A 335 15.99 -19.91 13.91
N GLN A 336 17.11 -20.62 14.14
CA GLN A 336 17.27 -21.48 15.31
C GLN A 336 17.50 -20.69 16.62
N ARG A 337 17.99 -19.45 16.52
CA ARG A 337 18.21 -18.56 17.67
C ARG A 337 17.01 -17.68 18.00
N ARG A 338 16.08 -17.53 17.05
CA ARG A 338 14.83 -16.80 17.22
C ARG A 338 13.92 -17.52 18.22
N ALA A 339 13.18 -16.77 19.02
CA ALA A 339 12.13 -17.36 19.83
C ALA A 339 10.97 -17.75 18.90
N LEU A 340 10.77 -19.05 18.68
CA LEU A 340 9.62 -19.52 17.91
C LEU A 340 8.35 -19.32 18.75
N THR A 341 7.43 -18.51 18.22
CA THR A 341 6.08 -18.38 18.77
C THR A 341 5.17 -19.45 18.16
N GLY A 342 4.38 -20.13 18.98
CA GLY A 342 3.44 -21.15 18.54
C GLY A 342 3.95 -22.59 18.65
N THR A 343 3.19 -23.54 18.10
CA THR A 343 3.53 -24.97 18.20
C THR A 343 4.59 -25.34 17.15
N PRO A 344 5.71 -25.99 17.52
CA PRO A 344 6.74 -26.42 16.57
C PRO A 344 6.15 -27.22 15.39
N GLY A 345 6.60 -26.90 14.18
CA GLY A 345 6.12 -27.53 12.95
C GLY A 345 4.76 -27.00 12.44
N ARG A 346 4.18 -25.97 13.06
CA ARG A 346 3.01 -25.26 12.52
C ARG A 346 3.43 -24.11 11.61
N PRO A 347 2.89 -24.03 10.38
CA PRO A 347 3.07 -22.87 9.51
C PRO A 347 2.54 -21.60 10.18
N LEU A 348 3.32 -20.53 10.14
CA LEU A 348 2.94 -19.22 10.64
C LEU A 348 2.53 -18.31 9.49
N LEU A 349 1.67 -17.33 9.78
CA LEU A 349 1.46 -16.21 8.88
C LEU A 349 2.74 -15.35 8.81
N ARG A 350 2.85 -14.54 7.75
CA ARG A 350 3.98 -13.62 7.56
C ARG A 350 4.17 -12.72 8.78
N ALA A 351 5.38 -12.69 9.34
CA ALA A 351 5.67 -11.97 10.58
C ALA A 351 5.84 -10.45 10.40
N TRP A 352 6.33 -10.02 9.23
CA TRP A 352 6.72 -8.62 8.96
C TRP A 352 5.64 -7.55 9.27
N PRO A 353 4.33 -7.77 9.06
CA PRO A 353 3.33 -6.72 9.33
C PRO A 353 3.20 -6.41 10.82
N THR A 354 3.54 -7.38 11.69
CA THR A 354 3.31 -7.27 13.14
C THR A 354 4.31 -6.34 13.82
N VAL A 355 5.56 -6.28 13.32
CA VAL A 355 6.67 -5.59 14.00
C VAL A 355 6.40 -4.09 14.11
N LEU A 356 6.12 -3.43 12.98
CA LEU A 356 5.79 -2.01 12.99
C LEU A 356 4.39 -1.74 13.54
N ALA A 357 3.43 -2.66 13.40
CA ALA A 357 2.09 -2.48 13.95
C ALA A 357 2.11 -2.34 15.48
N LYS A 358 2.95 -3.14 16.18
CA LYS A 358 3.16 -3.02 17.64
C LYS A 358 3.70 -1.62 18.02
N LEU A 359 4.72 -1.15 17.29
CA LEU A 359 5.29 0.18 17.50
C LEU A 359 4.26 1.29 17.25
N ALA A 360 3.48 1.19 16.16
CA ALA A 360 2.41 2.11 15.82
C ALA A 360 1.31 2.17 16.89
N LEU A 361 0.83 1.01 17.35
CA LEU A 361 -0.20 0.91 18.39
C LEU A 361 0.26 1.50 19.72
N SER A 362 1.56 1.42 20.05
CA SER A 362 2.12 2.06 21.25
C SER A 362 2.04 3.59 21.23
N ARG A 363 1.82 4.20 20.06
CA ARG A 363 1.60 5.66 19.94
C ARG A 363 0.15 6.05 20.22
N LEU A 364 -0.78 5.10 20.11
CA LEU A 364 -2.19 5.30 20.47
C LEU A 364 -2.48 4.92 21.91
N HIS A 365 -2.02 3.73 22.31
CA HIS A 365 -2.36 3.09 23.58
C HIS A 365 -1.13 2.86 24.42
N SER A 366 -1.29 3.01 25.72
CA SER A 366 -0.25 2.60 26.68
C SER A 366 -0.25 1.08 26.93
N ASP A 367 -1.32 0.36 26.56
CA ASP A 367 -1.47 -1.09 26.77
C ASP A 367 -1.43 -1.87 25.44
N LEU A 368 -0.29 -2.50 25.16
CA LEU A 368 -0.10 -3.37 24.00
C LEU A 368 -0.72 -4.78 24.18
N GLN A 369 -1.25 -5.12 25.37
CA GLN A 369 -1.89 -6.40 25.61
C GLN A 369 -3.15 -6.56 24.75
N GLU A 370 -3.80 -5.47 24.35
CA GLU A 370 -5.00 -5.55 23.52
C GLU A 370 -4.72 -6.20 22.16
N LEU A 371 -3.62 -5.86 21.49
CA LEU A 371 -3.24 -6.54 20.25
C LEU A 371 -3.10 -8.05 20.49
N SER A 372 -2.40 -8.43 21.57
CA SER A 372 -2.20 -9.84 21.93
C SER A 372 -3.53 -10.55 22.19
N ARG A 373 -4.48 -9.90 22.90
CA ARG A 373 -5.83 -10.45 23.12
C ARG A 373 -6.60 -10.63 21.82
N ARG A 374 -6.46 -9.69 20.87
CA ARG A 374 -7.14 -9.74 19.57
C ARG A 374 -6.55 -10.79 18.64
N THR A 375 -5.24 -11.04 18.70
CA THR A 375 -4.55 -12.00 17.81
C THR A 375 -4.41 -13.39 18.39
N GLN A 376 -4.50 -13.57 19.72
CA GLN A 376 -4.39 -14.88 20.37
C GLN A 376 -5.35 -15.94 19.79
N PRO A 377 -6.62 -15.63 19.45
CA PRO A 377 -7.50 -16.60 18.77
C PRO A 377 -6.96 -17.07 17.42
N ILE A 378 -6.27 -16.20 16.67
CA ILE A 378 -5.63 -16.52 15.37
C ILE A 378 -4.42 -17.42 15.62
N ASP A 379 -3.59 -17.11 16.60
CA ASP A 379 -2.45 -17.95 16.98
C ASP A 379 -2.89 -19.35 17.43
N LYS A 380 -4.01 -19.42 18.17
CA LYS A 380 -4.63 -20.68 18.57
C LYS A 380 -5.14 -21.46 17.36
N LEU A 381 -5.83 -20.80 16.43
CA LEU A 381 -6.32 -21.42 15.19
C LEU A 381 -5.18 -22.12 14.42
N LEU A 382 -4.04 -21.46 14.28
CA LEU A 382 -2.86 -21.99 13.59
C LEU A 382 -2.11 -23.07 14.40
N SER A 383 -2.21 -23.02 15.73
CA SER A 383 -1.58 -24.01 16.61
C SER A 383 -2.35 -25.33 16.64
N ASP A 384 -3.69 -25.24 16.75
CA ASP A 384 -4.58 -26.40 16.86
C ASP A 384 -4.46 -27.33 15.62
N GLN A 385 -4.36 -26.75 14.42
CA GLN A 385 -4.26 -27.48 13.16
C GLN A 385 -3.30 -26.77 12.19
N PRO A 386 -2.47 -27.49 11.39
CA PRO A 386 -1.69 -26.86 10.33
C PRO A 386 -2.58 -25.98 9.44
N PHE A 387 -2.16 -24.74 9.24
CA PHE A 387 -2.88 -23.72 8.47
C PHE A 387 -4.25 -23.30 9.04
N GLY A 388 -4.69 -23.88 10.17
CA GLY A 388 -6.00 -23.61 10.75
C GLY A 388 -7.17 -24.29 10.04
N ARG A 389 -8.28 -24.43 10.77
CA ARG A 389 -9.55 -24.93 10.23
C ARG A 389 -10.21 -23.88 9.35
N ARG A 390 -10.49 -24.24 8.09
CA ARG A 390 -10.99 -23.34 7.03
C ARG A 390 -12.22 -22.56 7.49
N GLU A 391 -13.20 -23.26 8.05
CA GLU A 391 -14.49 -22.75 8.50
C GLU A 391 -14.39 -21.75 9.68
N SER A 392 -13.29 -21.74 10.41
CA SER A 392 -13.10 -20.88 11.59
C SER A 392 -12.45 -19.53 11.28
N TRP A 393 -11.81 -19.38 10.11
CA TRP A 393 -11.00 -18.20 9.80
C TRP A 393 -11.78 -16.89 9.90
N VAL A 394 -12.97 -16.82 9.31
CA VAL A 394 -13.76 -15.58 9.24
C VAL A 394 -14.16 -15.10 10.64
N GLU A 395 -14.70 -16.00 11.47
CA GLU A 395 -15.13 -15.68 12.82
C GLU A 395 -13.94 -15.24 13.71
N VAL A 396 -12.81 -15.92 13.56
CA VAL A 396 -11.60 -15.68 14.36
C VAL A 396 -10.88 -14.39 13.96
N VAL A 397 -10.79 -14.10 12.66
CA VAL A 397 -10.03 -12.95 12.14
C VAL A 397 -10.80 -11.63 12.24
N LYS A 398 -12.11 -11.65 11.96
CA LYS A 398 -12.91 -10.42 11.82
C LYS A 398 -12.80 -9.47 13.03
N PRO A 399 -12.88 -9.92 14.30
CA PRO A 399 -12.76 -9.02 15.45
C PRO A 399 -11.41 -8.30 15.53
N ALA A 400 -10.32 -8.95 15.11
CA ALA A 400 -8.99 -8.35 15.11
C ALA A 400 -8.85 -7.32 14.00
N THR A 401 -9.32 -7.63 12.79
CA THR A 401 -9.24 -6.70 11.64
C THR A 401 -10.13 -5.48 11.81
N ASP A 402 -11.35 -5.65 12.33
CA ASP A 402 -12.24 -4.52 12.64
C ASP A 402 -11.57 -3.57 13.65
N TRP A 403 -10.94 -4.13 14.68
CA TRP A 403 -10.22 -3.34 15.70
C TRP A 403 -9.00 -2.64 15.10
N LEU A 404 -8.18 -3.34 14.30
CA LEU A 404 -7.01 -2.76 13.62
C LEU A 404 -7.41 -1.61 12.69
N ASP A 405 -8.50 -1.75 11.92
CA ASP A 405 -8.99 -0.70 11.04
C ASP A 405 -9.43 0.54 11.83
N GLN A 406 -10.07 0.36 12.98
CA GLN A 406 -10.39 1.47 13.90
C GLN A 406 -9.13 2.13 14.45
N GLN A 407 -8.10 1.36 14.80
CA GLN A 407 -6.83 1.91 15.30
C GLN A 407 -6.07 2.67 14.21
N ALA A 408 -6.04 2.18 12.97
CA ALA A 408 -5.44 2.90 11.86
C ALA A 408 -6.08 4.27 11.67
N LEU A 409 -7.43 4.33 11.69
CA LEU A 409 -8.17 5.59 11.58
C LEU A 409 -7.91 6.54 12.75
N ALA A 410 -7.84 6.01 13.98
CA ALA A 410 -7.53 6.80 15.16
C ALA A 410 -6.10 7.38 15.11
N LEU A 411 -5.13 6.60 14.64
CA LEU A 411 -3.73 7.03 14.53
C LEU A 411 -3.54 8.07 13.43
N GLU A 412 -4.22 7.91 12.30
CA GLU A 412 -4.16 8.86 11.18
C GLU A 412 -4.68 10.26 11.57
N ARG A 413 -5.61 10.33 12.53
CA ARG A 413 -6.14 11.60 13.07
C ARG A 413 -5.24 12.21 14.16
N LYS A 414 -4.15 11.54 14.56
CA LYS A 414 -3.27 11.97 15.65
C LYS A 414 -1.92 12.42 15.11
N PRO A 415 -1.60 13.73 15.14
CA PRO A 415 -0.28 14.23 14.80
C PRO A 415 0.83 13.57 15.62
N LEU A 416 1.95 13.30 14.96
CA LEU A 416 3.19 12.83 15.56
C LEU A 416 4.19 13.99 15.65
N SER A 417 4.42 14.48 16.87
CA SER A 417 5.41 15.53 17.12
C SER A 417 6.84 15.03 16.91
N ARG A 418 7.76 15.96 16.69
CA ARG A 418 9.19 15.66 16.50
C ARG A 418 9.81 14.98 17.73
N ASP A 419 9.44 15.40 18.94
CA ASP A 419 9.90 14.76 20.18
C ASP A 419 9.35 13.33 20.31
N ALA A 420 8.08 13.11 19.98
CA ALA A 420 7.50 11.78 19.93
C ALA A 420 8.16 10.90 18.84
N GLY A 421 8.58 11.49 17.74
CA GLY A 421 9.41 10.85 16.71
C GLY A 421 10.79 10.46 17.23
N LEU A 422 11.45 11.31 18.01
CA LEU A 422 12.74 10.94 18.61
C LEU A 422 12.58 9.81 19.64
N ALA A 423 11.49 9.80 20.41
CA ALA A 423 11.15 8.66 21.27
C ALA A 423 10.88 7.39 20.45
N LEU A 424 10.14 7.50 19.34
CA LEU A 424 9.90 6.39 18.42
C LEU A 424 11.20 5.84 17.82
N LEU A 425 12.18 6.69 17.48
CA LEU A 425 13.49 6.22 17.00
C LEU A 425 14.17 5.34 18.05
N ARG A 426 14.14 5.73 19.33
CA ARG A 426 14.67 4.92 20.43
C ARG A 426 13.93 3.60 20.56
N ASP A 427 12.60 3.61 20.43
CA ASP A 427 11.77 2.40 20.48
C ASP A 427 12.08 1.45 19.31
N ILE A 428 12.21 1.96 18.09
CA ILE A 428 12.58 1.17 16.90
C ILE A 428 13.96 0.53 17.11
N VAL A 429 14.94 1.29 17.58
CA VAL A 429 16.29 0.80 17.84
C VAL A 429 16.31 -0.28 18.93
N ALA A 430 15.52 -0.10 20.00
CA ALA A 430 15.38 -1.10 21.05
C ALA A 430 14.73 -2.39 20.55
N VAL A 431 13.66 -2.29 19.75
CA VAL A 431 13.00 -3.45 19.11
C VAL A 431 13.97 -4.14 18.15
N ALA A 432 14.73 -3.39 17.34
CA ALA A 432 15.70 -3.97 16.42
C ALA A 432 16.78 -4.79 17.13
N ASP A 433 17.20 -4.42 18.36
CA ASP A 433 18.17 -5.20 19.14
C ASP A 433 17.54 -6.32 20.00
N SER A 434 16.21 -6.37 20.17
CA SER A 434 15.58 -7.27 21.15
C SER A 434 15.52 -8.73 20.73
N GLU A 435 15.54 -9.03 19.43
CA GLU A 435 15.38 -10.40 18.91
C GLU A 435 16.16 -10.63 17.61
N TYR A 436 16.29 -11.91 17.21
CA TYR A 436 16.78 -12.29 15.88
C TYR A 436 15.62 -12.23 14.88
N TRP A 437 15.40 -11.04 14.32
CA TRP A 437 14.36 -10.79 13.31
C TRP A 437 14.62 -11.56 12.01
N ASP A 438 13.54 -11.94 11.32
CA ASP A 438 13.62 -12.39 9.92
C ASP A 438 13.94 -11.22 8.99
N TYR A 439 14.34 -11.53 7.75
CA TYR A 439 14.75 -10.55 6.75
C TYR A 439 13.69 -9.46 6.51
N ASP A 440 12.42 -9.85 6.35
CA ASP A 440 11.36 -8.91 6.01
C ASP A 440 11.03 -8.01 7.22
N SER A 441 10.97 -8.58 8.42
CA SER A 441 10.81 -7.83 9.67
C SER A 441 11.95 -6.84 9.93
N ALA A 442 13.20 -7.26 9.74
CA ALA A 442 14.37 -6.39 9.87
C ALA A 442 14.37 -5.25 8.84
N ARG A 443 13.96 -5.56 7.61
CA ARG A 443 13.80 -4.56 6.55
C ARG A 443 12.75 -3.51 6.91
N GLN A 444 11.61 -3.90 7.48
CA GLN A 444 10.58 -2.95 7.94
C GLN A 444 11.15 -1.95 8.97
N LEU A 445 11.95 -2.42 9.93
CA LEU A 445 12.58 -1.58 10.94
C LEU A 445 13.60 -0.59 10.32
N VAL A 446 14.40 -1.04 9.35
CA VAL A 446 15.34 -0.14 8.64
C VAL A 446 14.61 0.91 7.82
N TRP A 447 13.58 0.52 7.07
CA TRP A 447 12.80 1.45 6.26
C TRP A 447 12.10 2.51 7.10
N ALA A 448 11.43 2.11 8.19
CA ALA A 448 10.83 3.05 9.13
C ALA A 448 11.87 4.00 9.75
N THR A 449 13.04 3.48 10.13
CA THR A 449 14.17 4.28 10.64
C THR A 449 14.63 5.32 9.61
N ASN A 450 14.70 4.94 8.34
CA ASN A 450 15.18 5.82 7.26
C ASN A 450 14.21 6.95 6.94
N VAL A 451 12.90 6.67 6.96
CA VAL A 451 11.86 7.71 6.81
C VAL A 451 11.93 8.68 7.99
N LEU A 452 11.95 8.14 9.21
CA LEU A 452 11.97 8.92 10.45
C LEU A 452 13.21 9.82 10.56
N ARG A 453 14.41 9.28 10.31
CA ARG A 453 15.65 10.06 10.41
C ARG A 453 15.67 11.22 9.41
N ARG A 454 15.14 11.04 8.19
CA ARG A 454 15.09 12.09 7.16
C ARG A 454 14.24 13.24 7.64
N GLU A 455 13.06 12.94 8.17
CA GLU A 455 12.19 13.98 8.69
C GLU A 455 12.82 14.65 9.92
N LEU A 456 13.35 13.90 10.90
CA LEU A 456 13.95 14.47 12.11
C LEU A 456 15.19 15.32 11.82
N ALA A 457 15.96 15.02 10.76
CA ALA A 457 17.10 15.84 10.35
C ALA A 457 16.71 17.16 9.65
N GLY A 458 15.46 17.32 9.22
CA GLY A 458 14.99 18.49 8.47
C GLY A 458 14.81 19.75 9.32
N ASP A 459 14.72 20.90 8.66
CA ASP A 459 14.64 22.23 9.29
C ASP A 459 13.40 22.48 10.15
N SER A 460 12.36 21.65 10.01
CA SER A 460 11.18 21.70 10.88
C SER A 460 11.43 21.14 12.28
N SER A 461 12.56 20.46 12.51
CA SER A 461 12.97 19.99 13.83
C SER A 461 13.71 21.06 14.62
N SER A 462 13.59 21.03 15.95
CA SER A 462 14.38 21.91 16.82
C SER A 462 15.89 21.63 16.69
N PRO A 463 16.77 22.61 16.96
CA PRO A 463 18.21 22.39 16.98
C PRO A 463 18.61 21.19 17.85
N ALA A 464 18.01 21.06 19.05
CA ALA A 464 18.28 19.93 19.95
C ALA A 464 17.96 18.56 19.32
N VAL A 465 16.84 18.44 18.59
CA VAL A 465 16.52 17.19 17.88
C VAL A 465 17.52 16.93 16.75
N ARG A 466 17.87 17.95 15.96
CA ARG A 466 18.85 17.81 14.87
C ARG A 466 20.22 17.44 15.37
N ASP A 467 20.66 18.02 16.48
CA ASP A 467 21.95 17.71 17.11
C ASP A 467 22.00 16.25 17.55
N VAL A 468 20.94 15.73 18.17
CA VAL A 468 20.84 14.31 18.53
C VAL A 468 20.88 13.40 17.30
N ILE A 469 20.18 13.76 16.21
CA ILE A 469 20.25 12.96 14.98
C ILE A 469 21.64 13.02 14.33
N ALA A 470 22.31 14.17 14.40
CA ALA A 470 23.66 14.33 13.87
C ALA A 470 24.67 13.41 14.57
N THR A 471 24.53 13.15 15.88
CA THR A 471 25.46 12.25 16.61
C THR A 471 25.38 10.79 16.15
N VAL A 472 24.25 10.38 15.56
CA VAL A 472 24.01 9.01 15.08
C VAL A 472 23.88 8.89 13.56
N ALA A 473 24.04 9.99 12.82
CA ALA A 473 23.80 10.04 11.38
C ALA A 473 24.64 9.01 10.60
N ALA A 474 25.91 8.86 10.95
CA ALA A 474 26.81 7.90 10.30
C ALA A 474 26.38 6.44 10.55
N ASP A 475 25.95 6.10 11.76
CA ASP A 475 25.49 4.75 12.10
C ASP A 475 24.14 4.45 11.43
N LEU A 476 23.24 5.44 11.37
CA LEU A 476 21.97 5.32 10.65
C LEU A 476 22.16 5.15 9.13
N ALA A 477 23.16 5.82 8.55
CA ALA A 477 23.56 5.61 7.15
C ALA A 477 24.14 4.20 6.93
N ASP A 478 24.83 3.65 7.91
CA ASP A 478 25.35 2.28 7.86
C ASP A 478 24.26 1.21 8.04
N VAL A 479 23.20 1.51 8.81
CA VAL A 479 21.98 0.70 8.93
C VAL A 479 21.22 0.64 7.61
N GLU A 480 21.04 1.78 6.94
CA GLU A 480 20.31 1.84 5.66
C GLU A 480 20.87 0.91 4.59
N LYS A 481 22.20 0.77 4.53
CA LYS A 481 22.89 -0.07 3.54
C LYS A 481 22.47 -1.54 3.59
N LEU A 482 21.91 -2.01 4.71
CA LEU A 482 21.46 -3.39 4.86
C LEU A 482 20.26 -3.73 3.96
N PHE A 483 19.36 -2.76 3.71
CA PHE A 483 18.12 -3.03 2.98
C PHE A 483 17.68 -1.86 2.09
N ALA A 484 18.63 -1.21 1.43
CA ALA A 484 18.31 -0.15 0.49
C ALA A 484 17.34 -0.66 -0.59
N LEU A 485 16.18 -0.02 -0.71
CA LEU A 485 15.25 -0.27 -1.80
C LEU A 485 15.62 0.64 -2.97
N ASN A 486 15.99 0.04 -4.11
CA ASN A 486 16.18 0.77 -5.35
C ASN A 486 15.55 -0.03 -6.50
N LEU A 487 14.30 0.31 -6.84
CA LEU A 487 13.55 -0.32 -7.94
C LEU A 487 13.87 0.32 -9.30
N LEU A 488 14.64 1.40 -9.31
CA LEU A 488 15.10 2.12 -10.50
C LEU A 488 16.40 1.53 -11.05
N ASP A 489 17.20 0.90 -10.19
CA ASP A 489 18.32 0.05 -10.59
C ASP A 489 17.85 -1.36 -10.94
N GLY A 490 18.42 -1.92 -12.00
CA GLY A 490 18.08 -3.24 -12.50
C GLY A 490 18.65 -3.48 -13.88
N ARG A 491 18.26 -4.60 -14.48
CA ARG A 491 18.74 -4.99 -15.80
C ARG A 491 18.00 -4.17 -16.85
N LYS A 492 18.73 -3.40 -17.65
CA LYS A 492 18.15 -2.68 -18.78
C LYS A 492 17.73 -3.66 -19.86
N ALA A 493 16.54 -3.47 -20.41
CA ALA A 493 16.02 -4.24 -21.53
C ALA A 493 15.16 -3.35 -22.42
N GLU A 494 14.88 -3.80 -23.63
CA GLU A 494 13.88 -3.19 -24.50
C GLU A 494 12.65 -4.07 -24.60
N GLN A 495 11.48 -3.47 -24.49
CA GLN A 495 10.21 -4.17 -24.66
C GLN A 495 9.34 -3.43 -25.67
N GLU A 496 8.69 -4.19 -26.55
CA GLU A 496 7.68 -3.67 -27.46
C GLU A 496 6.54 -3.00 -26.71
N ILE A 497 6.18 -1.80 -27.12
CA ILE A 497 4.96 -1.15 -26.66
C ILE A 497 3.79 -1.84 -27.38
N PRO A 498 2.83 -2.46 -26.66
CA PRO A 498 1.71 -3.13 -27.31
C PRO A 498 0.91 -2.14 -28.17
N GLY A 499 0.59 -2.54 -29.41
CA GLY A 499 -0.09 -1.67 -30.38
C GLY A 499 0.81 -0.62 -31.05
N SER A 500 2.12 -0.63 -30.82
CA SER A 500 3.10 0.24 -31.47
C SER A 500 4.17 -0.57 -32.23
N THR A 501 4.80 0.06 -33.22
CA THR A 501 6.03 -0.44 -33.85
C THR A 501 7.29 -0.05 -33.08
N LYS A 502 7.14 0.69 -31.97
CA LYS A 502 8.25 1.18 -31.15
C LYS A 502 8.50 0.26 -29.96
N THR A 503 9.77 0.20 -29.56
CA THR A 503 10.18 -0.33 -28.26
C THR A 503 10.31 0.81 -27.24
N ARG A 504 10.28 0.46 -25.96
CA ARG A 504 10.70 1.33 -24.87
C ARG A 504 11.79 0.65 -24.06
N GLU A 505 12.74 1.44 -23.56
CA GLU A 505 13.62 0.97 -22.51
C GLU A 505 12.78 0.67 -21.26
N VAL A 506 13.03 -0.49 -20.69
CA VAL A 506 12.49 -0.91 -19.41
C VAL A 506 13.66 -1.25 -18.48
N THR A 507 13.43 -1.05 -17.19
CA THR A 507 14.28 -1.69 -16.19
C THR A 507 13.58 -3.00 -15.82
N GLU A 508 14.29 -4.11 -15.74
CA GLU A 508 13.78 -5.38 -15.24
C GLU A 508 14.44 -5.73 -13.90
N VAL A 509 13.75 -6.54 -13.10
CA VAL A 509 14.31 -7.04 -11.84
C VAL A 509 15.56 -7.86 -12.13
N ASP A 510 16.70 -7.39 -11.63
CA ASP A 510 17.97 -8.09 -11.67
C ASP A 510 18.13 -8.98 -10.43
N LEU A 511 17.85 -10.27 -10.59
CA LEU A 511 17.94 -11.24 -9.49
C LEU A 511 19.38 -11.40 -8.96
N THR A 512 20.40 -11.08 -9.77
CA THR A 512 21.80 -11.13 -9.32
C THR A 512 22.11 -10.02 -8.31
N LYS A 513 21.29 -8.96 -8.28
CA LYS A 513 21.37 -7.88 -7.28
C LYS A 513 20.38 -8.07 -6.14
N THR A 514 19.17 -8.57 -6.42
CA THR A 514 18.10 -8.64 -5.41
C THR A 514 18.15 -9.88 -4.53
N LEU A 515 18.69 -11.01 -5.01
CA LEU A 515 18.76 -12.25 -4.22
C LEU A 515 19.89 -12.26 -3.19
N PRO A 516 21.13 -11.80 -3.47
CA PRO A 516 22.22 -11.89 -2.49
C PRO A 516 21.90 -11.21 -1.15
N PRO A 517 21.31 -10.00 -1.08
CA PRO A 517 20.94 -9.41 0.21
C PRO A 517 19.99 -10.26 1.05
N ILE A 518 19.10 -11.04 0.40
CA ILE A 518 18.18 -11.96 1.07
C ILE A 518 18.92 -13.22 1.54
N ALA A 519 19.75 -13.79 0.65
CA ALA A 519 20.49 -15.03 0.92
C ALA A 519 21.59 -14.85 1.97
N ASP A 520 22.26 -13.70 1.98
CA ASP A 520 23.40 -13.38 2.84
C ASP A 520 22.97 -12.62 4.11
N TYR A 521 21.67 -12.56 4.39
CA TYR A 521 21.15 -11.85 5.56
C TYR A 521 21.68 -12.43 6.87
N ASP A 522 22.26 -11.56 7.71
CA ASP A 522 22.71 -11.90 9.06
C ASP A 522 22.03 -11.01 10.11
N ALA A 523 21.12 -11.61 10.88
CA ALA A 523 20.42 -10.96 11.98
C ALA A 523 21.37 -10.45 13.09
N THR A 524 22.56 -11.04 13.26
CA THR A 524 23.57 -10.57 14.21
C THR A 524 24.16 -9.24 13.76
N VAL A 525 24.56 -9.14 12.49
CA VAL A 525 25.10 -7.89 11.91
C VAL A 525 24.05 -6.79 11.95
N PHE A 526 22.80 -7.12 11.64
CA PHE A 526 21.65 -6.21 11.79
C PHE A 526 21.56 -5.65 13.22
N ARG A 527 21.52 -6.52 14.22
CA ARG A 527 21.42 -6.11 15.64
C ARG A 527 22.61 -5.29 16.09
N GLU A 528 23.83 -5.67 15.71
CA GLU A 528 25.04 -4.94 16.06
C GLU A 528 25.04 -3.50 15.53
N LYS A 529 24.58 -3.28 14.29
CA LYS A 529 24.44 -1.94 13.72
C LYS A 529 23.42 -1.09 14.50
N PHE A 530 22.26 -1.66 14.87
CA PHE A 530 21.30 -0.95 15.72
C PHE A 530 21.80 -0.72 17.14
N ARG A 531 22.56 -1.64 17.73
CA ARG A 531 23.16 -1.47 19.05
C ARG A 531 24.15 -0.29 19.09
N LYS A 532 24.91 -0.09 18.02
CA LYS A 532 25.78 1.10 17.87
C LYS A 532 24.96 2.40 17.90
N VAL A 533 23.86 2.46 17.16
CA VAL A 533 22.92 3.60 17.19
C VAL A 533 22.39 3.80 18.61
N SER A 534 21.91 2.72 19.25
CA SER A 534 21.35 2.75 20.61
C SER A 534 22.30 3.38 21.63
N SER A 535 23.57 2.93 21.62
CA SER A 535 24.58 3.38 22.58
C SER A 535 24.81 4.89 22.57
N LYS A 536 24.69 5.51 21.39
CA LYS A 536 24.86 6.94 21.18
C LYS A 536 23.58 7.73 21.43
N LEU A 537 22.40 7.14 21.23
CA LEU A 537 21.11 7.78 21.57
C LEU A 537 20.87 7.85 23.10
N THR A 538 21.53 6.97 23.87
CA THR A 538 21.44 6.92 25.34
C THR A 538 22.56 7.68 26.05
N ALA A 539 23.69 7.93 25.37
CA ALA A 539 24.77 8.74 25.92
C ALA A 539 24.30 10.19 26.08
N LYS A 540 24.14 10.64 27.32
CA LYS A 540 23.86 12.03 27.68
C LYS A 540 25.15 12.82 27.76
#